data_AF-A0A7W0PCX3-F1
#
_entry.id   AF-A0A7W0PCX3-F1
#
_cell.length_a   1.000
_cell.length_b   1.000
_cell.length_c   1.000
_cell.angle_alpha   90.00
_cell.angle_beta   90.00
_cell.angle_gamma   90.00
#
_symmetry.space_group_name_H-M   'P 1'
#
loop_
_entity.id
_entity.type
_entity.pdbx_description
1 polymer ?
#
loop_
_entity_poly.entity_id
_entity_poly.type
_entity_poly.pdbx_seq_one_letter_code
_entity_poly.pdbx_strand_id
1 'polypeptide(L)'
;MAASQRPHVSLFNLAERTITVADLVGDRELWVVEAARSAAEVAVELKEHDFDIAPVSATPIVQYLSASEAEGNPRPVSDVAREIPVERLIPVGLPLTEAIKALGSHTELFVLGRGGVNAILTRADLHRGSAAGGRFWAHVRANVLVTGLWGVREAVSA
;
A
#
# COMPACT_ATOMS: atom_id res chain seq x y z
N MET A 1 -25.76 -38.65 21.83
CA MET A 1 -24.72 -38.82 20.80
C MET A 1 -24.16 -37.44 20.49
N ALA A 2 -22.89 -37.21 20.81
CA ALA A 2 -22.26 -35.90 20.76
C ALA A 2 -22.00 -35.44 19.32
N ALA A 3 -22.32 -34.19 19.03
CA ALA A 3 -22.07 -33.56 17.74
C ALA A 3 -20.56 -33.36 17.56
N SER A 4 -19.97 -34.05 16.58
CA SER A 4 -18.57 -33.86 16.21
C SER A 4 -18.46 -32.61 15.33
N GLN A 5 -18.43 -31.45 15.97
CA GLN A 5 -18.14 -30.17 15.31
C GLN A 5 -16.68 -29.79 15.58
N ARG A 6 -15.85 -29.85 14.52
CA ARG A 6 -14.65 -29.03 14.16
C ARG A 6 -13.59 -29.91 13.47
N PRO A 7 -12.81 -29.40 12.49
CA PRO A 7 -12.60 -28.00 12.17
C PRO A 7 -12.79 -27.71 10.65
N HIS A 8 -13.82 -26.96 10.28
CA HIS A 8 -13.69 -26.09 9.10
C HIS A 8 -12.82 -24.89 9.50
N VAL A 9 -11.55 -25.13 9.82
CA VAL A 9 -10.52 -24.10 9.65
C VAL A 9 -10.45 -23.94 8.14
N SER A 10 -11.22 -22.95 7.70
CA SER A 10 -11.86 -22.88 6.41
C SER A 10 -10.84 -22.93 5.28
N LEU A 11 -11.12 -23.63 4.18
CA LEU A 11 -10.38 -23.51 2.91
C LEU A 11 -10.21 -22.03 2.48
N PHE A 12 -11.09 -21.16 2.97
CA PHE A 12 -10.99 -19.72 2.85
C PHE A 12 -9.76 -19.12 3.54
N ASN A 13 -9.36 -19.58 4.73
CA ASN A 13 -8.09 -19.16 5.34
C ASN A 13 -6.88 -19.63 4.53
N LEU A 14 -7.03 -20.71 3.75
CA LEU A 14 -6.00 -21.15 2.82
C LEU A 14 -5.98 -20.26 1.56
N ALA A 15 -7.14 -19.93 1.02
CA ALA A 15 -7.31 -19.06 -0.14
C ALA A 15 -6.90 -17.60 0.13
N GLU A 16 -7.17 -17.09 1.33
CA GLU A 16 -6.71 -15.76 1.79
C GLU A 16 -5.18 -15.68 1.93
N ARG A 17 -4.50 -16.81 2.15
CA ARG A 17 -3.04 -16.90 2.19
C ARG A 17 -2.40 -17.13 0.82
N THR A 18 -3.18 -17.49 -0.19
CA THR A 18 -2.68 -17.66 -1.56
C THR A 18 -2.67 -16.36 -2.36
N ILE A 19 -3.41 -15.34 -1.94
CA ILE A 19 -3.39 -14.03 -2.60
C ILE A 19 -2.31 -13.17 -1.94
N THR A 20 -1.34 -12.79 -2.76
CA THR A 20 -0.17 -12.03 -2.36
C THR A 20 -0.23 -10.61 -2.93
N VAL A 21 0.66 -9.75 -2.46
CA VAL A 21 0.84 -8.41 -3.04
C VAL A 21 1.19 -8.50 -4.53
N ALA A 22 1.89 -9.56 -4.97
CA ALA A 22 2.18 -9.82 -6.38
C ALA A 22 0.90 -9.85 -7.24
N ASP A 23 -0.16 -10.48 -6.74
CA ASP A 23 -1.43 -10.63 -7.47
C ASP A 23 -2.19 -9.31 -7.60
N LEU A 24 -1.94 -8.36 -6.70
CA LEU A 24 -2.57 -7.04 -6.71
C LEU A 24 -1.79 -6.02 -7.54
N VAL A 25 -0.46 -6.06 -7.43
CA VAL A 25 0.44 -5.18 -8.18
C VAL A 25 0.51 -5.58 -9.65
N GLY A 26 0.54 -6.88 -9.94
CA GLY A 26 0.72 -7.40 -11.30
C GLY A 26 1.99 -6.88 -11.96
N ASP A 27 1.94 -6.74 -13.29
CA ASP A 27 3.03 -6.18 -14.12
C ASP A 27 2.94 -4.65 -14.28
N ARG A 28 2.39 -3.94 -13.28
CA ARG A 28 2.28 -2.48 -13.36
C ARG A 28 3.67 -1.84 -13.39
N GLU A 29 3.88 -0.97 -14.38
CA GLU A 29 5.08 -0.15 -14.46
C GLU A 29 5.03 0.92 -13.37
N LEU A 30 6.09 0.98 -12.55
CA LEU A 30 6.22 1.97 -11.50
C LEU A 30 6.57 3.31 -12.14
N TRP A 31 5.67 4.28 -12.02
CA TRP A 31 5.98 5.65 -12.38
C TRP A 31 6.98 6.22 -11.38
N VAL A 32 8.14 6.68 -11.87
CA VAL A 32 9.24 7.22 -11.06
C VAL A 32 9.50 8.66 -11.46
N VAL A 33 9.90 9.49 -10.50
CA VAL A 33 10.22 10.90 -10.72
C VAL A 33 11.71 11.15 -10.74
N GLU A 34 12.17 11.97 -11.67
CA GLU A 34 13.60 12.28 -11.79
C GLU A 34 14.09 13.19 -10.66
N ALA A 35 15.23 12.83 -10.05
CA ALA A 35 15.81 13.54 -8.90
C ALA A 35 16.25 14.99 -9.20
N ALA A 36 16.53 15.30 -10.46
CA ALA A 36 16.99 16.62 -10.92
C ALA A 36 15.83 17.58 -11.27
N ARG A 37 14.59 17.08 -11.36
CA ARG A 37 13.43 17.90 -11.69
C ARG A 37 13.02 18.79 -10.52
N SER A 38 12.32 19.87 -10.82
CA SER A 38 11.74 20.76 -9.81
C SER A 38 10.62 20.04 -9.05
N ALA A 39 10.64 20.08 -7.72
CA ALA A 39 9.60 19.47 -6.91
C ALA A 39 8.22 20.09 -7.19
N ALA A 40 8.15 21.41 -7.45
CA ALA A 40 6.90 22.07 -7.80
C ALA A 40 6.26 21.55 -9.09
N GLU A 41 7.05 21.19 -10.11
CA GLU A 41 6.53 20.61 -11.36
C GLU A 41 6.01 19.19 -11.11
N VAL A 42 6.77 18.39 -10.36
CA VAL A 42 6.37 17.03 -10.00
C VAL A 42 5.11 17.03 -9.15
N ALA A 43 4.90 18.03 -8.30
CA ALA A 43 3.67 18.17 -7.51
C ALA A 43 2.43 18.35 -8.39
N VAL A 44 2.54 19.05 -9.53
CA VAL A 44 1.44 19.23 -10.48
C VAL A 44 1.13 17.90 -11.16
N GLU A 45 2.15 17.19 -11.65
CA GLU A 45 1.97 15.87 -12.28
C GLU A 45 1.38 14.84 -11.30
N LEU A 46 1.85 14.84 -10.05
CA LEU A 46 1.30 14.00 -8.98
C LEU A 46 -0.19 14.25 -8.79
N LYS A 47 -0.63 15.51 -8.76
CA LYS A 47 -2.05 15.87 -8.66
C LYS A 47 -2.84 15.48 -9.90
N GLU A 48 -2.28 15.63 -11.10
CA GLU A 48 -2.92 15.22 -12.36
C GLU A 48 -3.14 13.71 -12.45
N HIS A 49 -2.20 12.94 -11.91
CA HIS A 49 -2.28 11.48 -11.84
C HIS A 49 -3.04 10.94 -10.62
N ASP A 50 -3.55 11.82 -9.74
CA ASP A 50 -4.23 11.45 -8.49
C ASP A 50 -3.33 10.57 -7.60
N PHE A 51 -2.04 10.92 -7.56
CA PHE A 51 -1.01 10.28 -6.75
C PHE A 51 -0.58 11.20 -5.60
N ASP A 52 -0.62 10.68 -4.38
CA ASP A 52 -0.13 11.40 -3.20
C ASP A 52 1.39 11.34 -3.08
N ILE A 53 2.02 10.31 -3.64
CA ILE A 53 3.45 10.04 -3.53
C ILE A 53 4.02 9.47 -4.82
N ALA A 54 5.30 9.71 -5.06
CA ALA A 54 6.06 9.04 -6.11
C ALA A 54 7.46 8.63 -5.64
N PRO A 55 7.98 7.48 -6.11
CA PRO A 55 9.36 7.09 -5.87
C PRO A 55 10.31 7.92 -6.73
N VAL A 56 11.46 8.28 -6.17
CA VAL A 56 12.51 9.00 -6.90
C VAL A 56 13.37 8.03 -7.70
N SER A 57 13.69 8.39 -8.93
CA SER A 57 14.52 7.61 -9.85
C SER A 57 15.92 7.44 -9.25
N ALA A 58 16.17 6.29 -8.64
CA ALA A 58 17.47 5.87 -8.12
C ALA A 58 17.61 4.36 -8.29
N THR A 59 18.84 3.87 -8.36
CA THR A 59 19.12 2.43 -8.44
C THR A 59 20.03 2.04 -7.26
N PRO A 60 19.50 1.48 -6.16
CA PRO A 60 18.09 1.15 -5.89
C PRO A 60 17.22 2.37 -5.51
N ILE A 61 15.90 2.26 -5.67
CA ILE A 61 14.94 3.27 -5.21
C ILE A 61 14.93 3.24 -3.67
N VAL A 62 15.46 4.30 -3.07
CA VAL A 62 15.56 4.47 -1.61
C VAL A 62 14.83 5.71 -1.11
N GLN A 63 14.31 6.53 -2.03
CA GLN A 63 13.67 7.80 -1.73
C GLN A 63 12.31 7.90 -2.40
N TYR A 64 11.44 8.69 -1.77
CA TYR A 64 10.12 9.04 -2.28
C TYR A 64 9.84 10.52 -2.04
N LEU A 65 8.98 11.09 -2.86
CA LEU A 65 8.49 12.46 -2.75
C LEU A 65 6.99 12.42 -2.51
N SER A 66 6.50 13.19 -1.54
CA SER A 66 5.06 13.42 -1.38
C SER A 66 4.61 14.68 -2.11
N ALA A 67 3.41 14.66 -2.67
CA ALA A 67 2.80 15.80 -3.33
C ALA A 67 2.71 17.02 -2.39
N SER A 68 2.45 16.77 -1.10
CA SER A 68 2.36 17.82 -0.06
C SER A 68 3.69 18.50 0.23
N GLU A 69 4.82 17.82 0.10
CA GLU A 69 6.16 18.39 0.32
C GLU A 69 6.72 19.05 -0.93
N ALA A 70 6.30 18.55 -2.08
CA ALA A 70 6.63 19.06 -3.39
C ALA A 70 5.88 20.36 -3.72
N GLU A 71 4.66 20.52 -3.20
CA GLU A 71 3.80 21.67 -3.47
C GLU A 71 4.45 23.00 -3.07
N GLY A 72 4.65 23.88 -4.06
CA GLY A 72 5.24 25.19 -3.87
C GLY A 72 6.75 25.19 -3.57
N ASN A 73 7.44 24.04 -3.67
CA ASN A 73 8.87 23.95 -3.43
C ASN A 73 9.67 24.08 -4.75
N PRO A 74 10.47 25.16 -4.93
CA PRO A 74 11.24 25.35 -6.16
C PRO A 74 12.53 24.51 -6.21
N ARG A 75 12.86 23.81 -5.13
CA ARG A 75 14.07 22.99 -5.02
C ARG A 75 13.95 21.70 -5.85
N PRO A 76 15.08 21.11 -6.25
CA PRO A 76 15.06 19.82 -6.94
C PRO A 76 14.47 18.73 -6.04
N VAL A 77 13.88 17.71 -6.67
CA VAL A 77 13.29 16.55 -6.00
C VAL A 77 14.28 15.90 -5.02
N SER A 78 15.56 15.79 -5.38
CA SER A 78 16.61 15.22 -4.52
C SER A 78 16.77 15.92 -3.16
N ASP A 79 16.51 17.23 -3.08
CA ASP A 79 16.64 18.01 -1.84
C ASP A 79 15.40 17.93 -0.95
N VAL A 80 14.26 17.54 -1.53
CA VAL A 80 12.94 17.50 -0.85
C VAL A 80 12.53 16.07 -0.52
N ALA A 81 12.96 15.11 -1.33
CA ALA A 81 12.62 13.71 -1.19
C ALA A 81 13.09 13.14 0.16
N ARG A 82 12.29 12.21 0.67
CA ARG A 82 12.54 11.50 1.92
C ARG A 82 12.99 10.08 1.65
N GLU A 83 13.81 9.56 2.55
CA GLU A 83 14.16 8.15 2.55
C GLU A 83 12.93 7.29 2.84
N ILE A 84 12.83 6.15 2.15
CA ILE A 84 11.75 5.19 2.37
C ILE A 84 11.99 4.50 3.72
N PRO A 85 11.10 4.66 4.70
CA PRO A 85 11.26 4.01 5.99
C PRO A 85 11.07 2.50 5.87
N VAL A 86 11.89 1.74 6.59
CA VAL A 86 11.95 0.27 6.49
C VAL A 86 10.62 -0.39 6.88
N GLU A 87 9.92 0.20 7.83
CA GLU A 87 8.59 -0.26 8.27
C GLU A 87 7.51 -0.15 7.19
N ARG A 88 7.72 0.68 6.15
CA ARG A 88 6.81 0.78 5.00
C ARG A 88 7.22 -0.13 3.84
N LEU A 89 8.35 -0.83 3.94
CA LEU A 89 8.80 -1.78 2.92
C LEU A 89 8.17 -3.15 3.17
N ILE A 90 7.47 -3.67 2.15
CA ILE A 90 6.87 -5.00 2.19
C ILE A 90 7.35 -5.85 1.01
N PRO A 91 7.58 -7.16 1.19
CA PRO A 91 7.94 -8.02 0.06
C PRO A 91 6.73 -8.26 -0.85
N VAL A 92 6.97 -8.40 -2.16
CA VAL A 92 5.92 -8.72 -3.15
C VAL A 92 5.20 -10.05 -2.86
N GLY A 93 5.87 -11.01 -2.21
CA GLY A 93 5.27 -12.27 -1.76
C GLY A 93 4.48 -12.17 -0.46
N LEU A 94 4.35 -10.98 0.15
CA LEU A 94 3.61 -10.82 1.40
C LEU A 94 2.13 -11.16 1.16
N PRO A 95 1.48 -11.93 2.05
CA PRO A 95 0.04 -12.13 1.98
C PRO A 95 -0.70 -10.80 2.03
N LEU A 96 -1.73 -10.65 1.19
CA LEU A 96 -2.47 -9.40 1.09
C LEU A 96 -3.12 -8.99 2.42
N THR A 97 -3.53 -9.96 3.24
CA THR A 97 -4.09 -9.71 4.57
C THR A 97 -3.11 -9.00 5.51
N GLU A 98 -1.83 -9.32 5.43
CA GLU A 98 -0.78 -8.65 6.20
C GLU A 98 -0.48 -7.25 5.63
N ALA A 99 -0.48 -7.11 4.31
CA ALA A 99 -0.36 -5.80 3.66
C ALA A 99 -1.51 -4.85 4.03
N ILE A 100 -2.74 -5.36 4.13
CA ILE A 100 -3.92 -4.60 4.58
C ILE A 100 -3.76 -4.15 6.04
N LYS A 101 -3.26 -5.03 6.93
CA LYS A 101 -2.99 -4.65 8.33
C LYS A 101 -1.95 -3.55 8.42
N ALA A 102 -0.87 -3.65 7.63
CA ALA A 102 0.16 -2.62 7.56
C ALA A 102 -0.40 -1.28 7.02
N LEU A 103 -1.31 -1.31 6.03
CA LEU A 103 -2.07 -0.14 5.57
C LEU A 103 -3.07 0.41 6.60
N GLY A 104 -3.34 -0.33 7.68
CA GLY A 104 -4.05 0.21 8.84
C GLY A 104 -3.24 1.26 9.59
N SER A 105 -1.91 1.07 9.63
CA SER A 105 -0.96 1.95 10.33
C SER A 105 -0.28 2.96 9.43
N HIS A 106 -0.24 2.70 8.11
CA HIS A 106 0.40 3.54 7.11
C HIS A 106 -0.56 3.87 5.96
N THR A 107 -0.41 5.05 5.38
CA THR A 107 -1.22 5.49 4.22
C THR A 107 -0.79 4.79 2.93
N GLU A 108 0.50 4.45 2.83
CA GLU A 108 1.14 3.77 1.72
C GLU A 108 2.11 2.68 2.20
N LEU A 109 2.40 1.72 1.33
CA LEU A 109 3.47 0.74 1.49
C LEU A 109 4.28 0.64 0.20
N PHE A 110 5.59 0.49 0.32
CA PHE A 110 6.52 0.32 -0.79
C PHE A 110 6.79 -1.17 -0.97
N VAL A 111 6.48 -1.70 -2.16
CA VAL A 111 6.60 -3.13 -2.46
C VAL A 111 7.99 -3.40 -3.00
N LEU A 112 8.70 -4.32 -2.34
CA LEU A 112 10.00 -4.84 -2.73
C LEU A 112 9.83 -6.02 -3.69
N GLY A 113 10.34 -5.84 -4.90
CA GLY A 113 10.47 -6.87 -5.93
C GLY A 113 11.91 -7.26 -6.20
N ARG A 114 12.16 -7.86 -7.37
CA ARG A 114 13.51 -8.23 -7.80
C ARG A 114 14.30 -6.98 -8.18
N GLY A 115 15.21 -6.54 -7.31
CA GLY A 115 16.12 -5.42 -7.59
C GLY A 115 15.76 -4.09 -6.91
N GLY A 116 14.74 -4.07 -6.05
CA GLY A 116 14.37 -2.88 -5.28
C GLY A 116 12.86 -2.69 -5.18
N VAL A 117 12.44 -1.45 -4.86
CA VAL A 117 11.03 -1.07 -4.86
C VAL A 117 10.50 -1.11 -6.29
N ASN A 118 9.44 -1.88 -6.52
CA ASN A 118 8.82 -2.05 -7.84
C ASN A 118 7.34 -1.63 -7.89
N ALA A 119 6.74 -1.32 -6.74
CA ALA A 119 5.40 -0.76 -6.69
C ALA A 119 5.17 0.02 -5.40
N ILE A 120 4.10 0.82 -5.40
CA ILE A 120 3.54 1.45 -4.22
C ILE A 120 2.12 0.90 -4.08
N LEU A 121 1.79 0.46 -2.87
CA LEU A 121 0.47 -0.01 -2.52
C LEU A 121 -0.21 1.03 -1.64
N THR A 122 -1.38 1.50 -2.06
CA THR A 122 -2.21 2.42 -1.30
C THR A 122 -3.53 1.79 -0.91
N ARG A 123 -4.28 2.44 -0.02
CA ARG A 123 -5.67 2.06 0.28
C ARG A 123 -6.56 2.12 -0.96
N ALA A 124 -6.30 3.05 -1.89
CA ALA A 124 -7.05 3.16 -3.13
C ALA A 124 -6.89 1.91 -4.03
N ASP A 125 -5.71 1.30 -4.05
CA ASP A 125 -5.45 0.07 -4.82
C ASP A 125 -6.25 -1.12 -4.29
N LEU A 126 -6.42 -1.21 -2.96
CA LEU A 126 -7.30 -2.22 -2.35
C LEU A 126 -8.75 -2.05 -2.80
N HIS A 127 -9.20 -0.81 -3.02
CA HIS A 127 -10.55 -0.54 -3.50
C HIS A 127 -10.71 -0.86 -4.99
N ARG A 128 -9.68 -0.65 -5.81
CA ARG A 128 -9.67 -0.94 -7.26
C ARG A 128 -9.55 -2.44 -7.57
N GLY A 129 -8.78 -3.20 -6.77
CA GLY A 129 -8.68 -4.67 -6.90
C GLY A 129 -10.03 -5.40 -6.78
N SER A 130 -11.02 -4.77 -6.14
CA SER A 130 -12.38 -5.28 -5.97
C SER A 130 -13.20 -5.44 -7.26
N ALA A 131 -12.81 -4.79 -8.36
CA ALA A 131 -13.55 -4.85 -9.62
C ALA A 131 -13.27 -6.14 -10.43
N ALA A 132 -12.12 -6.79 -10.22
CA ALA A 132 -11.71 -7.98 -11.00
C ALA A 132 -12.10 -9.32 -10.35
N GLY A 133 -12.65 -9.33 -9.12
CA GLY A 133 -12.95 -10.55 -8.37
C GLY A 133 -14.18 -10.42 -7.45
N GLY A 134 -15.35 -10.22 -8.04
CA GLY A 134 -16.59 -9.69 -7.43
C GLY A 134 -17.25 -10.44 -6.27
N ARG A 135 -16.59 -11.38 -5.57
CA ARG A 135 -17.14 -11.99 -4.34
C ARG A 135 -16.13 -12.08 -3.18
N PHE A 136 -14.85 -12.29 -3.48
CA PHE A 136 -13.79 -12.36 -2.46
C PHE A 136 -13.54 -10.99 -1.82
N TRP A 137 -13.46 -9.94 -2.64
CA TRP A 137 -13.22 -8.58 -2.18
C TRP A 137 -14.38 -7.97 -1.37
N ALA A 138 -15.62 -8.42 -1.58
CA ALA A 138 -16.76 -8.02 -0.76
C ALA A 138 -16.62 -8.51 0.69
N HIS A 139 -16.00 -9.68 0.90
CA HIS A 139 -15.74 -10.24 2.23
C HIS A 139 -14.53 -9.58 2.92
N VAL A 140 -13.45 -9.31 2.17
CA VAL A 140 -12.31 -8.52 2.68
C VAL A 140 -12.77 -7.13 3.13
N ARG A 141 -13.67 -6.47 2.38
CA ARG A 141 -14.29 -5.20 2.79
C ARG A 141 -15.08 -5.33 4.09
N ALA A 142 -15.85 -6.41 4.26
CA ALA A 142 -16.63 -6.63 5.48
C ALA A 142 -15.73 -6.81 6.70
N ASN A 143 -14.60 -7.52 6.58
CA ASN A 143 -13.66 -7.68 7.69
C ASN A 143 -12.87 -6.39 7.99
N VAL A 144 -12.42 -5.64 6.97
CA VAL A 144 -11.72 -4.35 7.17
C VAL A 144 -12.61 -3.32 7.89
N LEU A 145 -13.91 -3.27 7.56
CA LEU A 145 -14.87 -2.41 8.27
C LEU A 145 -15.15 -2.88 9.70
N VAL A 146 -15.09 -4.18 9.98
CA VAL A 146 -15.31 -4.72 11.34
C VAL A 146 -14.08 -4.53 12.23
N THR A 147 -12.85 -4.67 11.72
CA THR A 147 -11.62 -4.44 12.50
C THR A 147 -11.20 -2.97 12.56
N GLY A 148 -11.65 -2.11 11.65
CA GLY A 148 -11.38 -0.67 11.67
C GLY A 148 -12.25 0.15 12.64
N LEU A 149 -13.31 -0.45 13.22
CA LEU A 149 -14.26 0.23 14.12
C LEU A 149 -14.04 -0.05 15.62
N TRP A 150 -13.00 -0.81 15.99
CA TRP A 150 -12.68 -1.13 17.40
C TRP A 150 -11.35 -0.55 17.91
N GLY A 151 -10.70 0.35 17.16
CA GLY A 151 -9.42 0.95 17.55
C GLY A 151 -9.47 2.32 18.25
N VAL A 152 -10.63 2.98 18.38
CA VAL A 152 -10.71 4.39 18.84
C VAL A 152 -11.78 4.62 19.93
N ARG A 153 -12.07 3.66 20.82
CA ARG A 153 -13.02 3.91 21.94
C ARG A 153 -12.62 3.45 23.33
N GLU A 154 -11.35 3.15 23.60
CA GLU A 154 -10.86 2.97 24.98
C GLU A 154 -9.54 3.71 25.21
N ALA A 155 -9.59 5.04 25.14
CA ALA A 155 -8.57 5.91 25.74
C ALA A 155 -9.19 7.26 26.13
N VAL A 156 -10.34 7.25 26.81
CA VAL A 156 -10.82 8.38 27.62
C VAL A 156 -11.42 7.81 28.90
N SER A 157 -10.54 7.51 29.85
CA SER A 157 -10.88 7.48 31.27
C SER A 157 -9.69 8.08 32.01
N ALA A 158 -9.75 9.39 32.18
CA ALA A 158 -9.11 10.15 33.25
C ALA A 158 -9.95 11.43 33.42
#